data_AF-A0AAN6FIQ3-F1
#
_entry.id   AF-A0AAN6FIQ3-F1
#
_cell.length_a   1.000
_cell.length_b   1.000
_cell.length_c   1.000
_cell.angle_alpha   90.00
_cell.angle_beta   90.00
_cell.angle_gamma   90.00
#
_symmetry.space_group_name_H-M   'P 1'
#
loop_
_entity.id
_entity.type
_entity.pdbx_description
1 polymer ?
#
loop_
_entity_poly.entity_id
_entity_poly.type
_entity_poly.pdbx_seq_one_letter_code
_entity_poly.pdbx_strand_id
1 'polypeptide(L)'
;MKQWAGLACSGEVGRYKVQPVSAIDPYEDVPFLELPIRNRSSRAALVKERFLRYYDAVGRTLIRLPGPAKLLLTRRCLSSALGCLFLIVILLLSSRRRGISRLASLSSNESICHSVRFNPHKTKAPLDANIATITSFWPALKSALEAGGRDLPVLERPPFQTAPPTEEQIRARTNLLTLEEATRVRDLHAAFIRNLPVYPGKTFQGRGIVMLAGGHYSEYAVIALGVLRESGSTLPVEVWRRDEREEKHAWCEEIKHEGMACRRLSDYLDTDILAIADGKEMKVFTMLFSSFEKIIFIDADNMALQPPELLFESEAYKSTGVLLWSDYWHYDSVDWLCYVVSISDNASQALWNQTTYESGQIVWNKRTHWDALLLATYYNYHGPDLYYTLLNFGCAGWGDKDTFPVALRAINKPFSTVQAQPRDVWVNGQVGDRRAGMLQMDPGSGDGKLATAFFLHATTIKWSHREFVCDGCLPIWHTGSLSDAFTSRWEDADAELHAQLRANLRVLDVDMLQYMPTIDASSLSTPDNNSSAVGTQLDAEARIWRAMEHAACRSRAWRHSRTCEVARRSECDRK
;
A
#
# COMPACT_ATOMS: atom_id res chain seq x y z
N MET A 1 33.66 32.53 23.10
CA MET A 1 34.44 32.62 24.36
C MET A 1 35.24 31.34 24.52
N LYS A 2 36.41 31.45 25.15
CA LYS A 2 37.58 30.56 25.12
C LYS A 2 37.39 29.16 25.75
N GLN A 3 38.23 28.25 25.23
CA GLN A 3 38.91 27.10 25.87
C GLN A 3 38.05 25.91 26.30
N TRP A 4 38.33 24.72 25.75
CA TRP A 4 39.06 23.63 26.42
C TRP A 4 39.66 22.70 25.33
N ALA A 5 40.98 22.58 25.30
CA ALA A 5 41.74 21.47 24.72
C ALA A 5 41.76 20.34 25.78
N GLY A 6 41.94 19.06 25.51
CA GLY A 6 42.28 18.26 24.35
C GLY A 6 42.64 16.85 24.86
N LEU A 7 42.66 15.83 24.00
CA LEU A 7 43.54 14.66 24.08
C LEU A 7 43.29 13.73 22.89
N ALA A 8 44.34 13.56 22.10
CA ALA A 8 44.44 12.63 20.98
C ALA A 8 44.80 11.22 21.49
N CYS A 9 44.38 10.18 20.76
CA CYS A 9 45.26 9.06 20.38
C CYS A 9 44.58 8.13 19.36
N SER A 10 45.19 8.10 18.16
CA SER A 10 45.46 6.96 17.26
C SER A 10 44.57 5.70 17.33
N GLY A 11 43.91 5.38 16.22
CA GLY A 11 43.47 4.03 15.89
C GLY A 11 43.53 3.81 14.37
N GLU A 12 44.19 2.73 13.97
CA GLU A 12 44.65 2.43 12.61
C GLU A 12 43.54 2.20 11.58
N VAL A 13 43.94 2.45 10.33
CA VAL A 13 43.19 2.29 9.08
C VAL A 13 42.96 0.81 8.77
N GLY A 14 41.71 0.36 8.89
CA GLY A 14 41.24 -0.92 8.33
C GLY A 14 40.50 -0.71 7.01
N ARG A 15 41.12 -1.06 5.88
CA ARG A 15 40.46 -1.14 4.57
C ARG A 15 39.45 -2.29 4.55
N TYR A 16 38.15 -2.00 4.54
CA TYR A 16 37.12 -2.96 4.16
C TYR A 16 36.62 -2.67 2.74
N LYS A 17 36.73 -3.68 1.88
CA LYS A 17 36.11 -3.71 0.54
C LYS A 17 34.59 -3.72 0.71
N VAL A 18 33.91 -2.70 0.19
CA VAL A 18 32.45 -2.65 0.07
C VAL A 18 32.04 -3.59 -1.09
N GLN A 19 31.29 -4.64 -0.77
CA GLN A 19 30.48 -5.38 -1.75
C GLN A 19 29.09 -4.72 -1.84
N PRO A 20 28.43 -4.73 -3.01
CA PRO A 20 27.13 -4.11 -3.17
C PRO A 20 26.07 -4.94 -2.45
N VAL A 21 25.46 -4.36 -1.42
CA VAL A 21 24.31 -4.93 -0.74
C VAL A 21 23.09 -4.68 -1.62
N SER A 22 22.38 -5.75 -1.96
CA SER A 22 21.09 -5.76 -2.65
C SER A 22 20.11 -4.83 -1.94
N ALA A 23 19.33 -4.06 -2.70
CA ALA A 23 18.26 -3.21 -2.20
C ALA A 23 17.31 -4.02 -1.29
N ILE A 24 17.37 -3.74 0.01
CA ILE A 24 16.45 -4.25 1.03
C ILE A 24 15.38 -3.17 1.21
N ASP A 25 14.13 -3.59 1.20
CA ASP A 25 12.93 -2.76 1.35
C ASP A 25 12.95 -2.04 2.73
N PRO A 26 12.94 -0.70 2.77
CA PRO A 26 12.98 0.05 4.02
C PRO A 26 11.69 0.00 4.86
N TYR A 27 10.66 -0.77 4.46
CA TYR A 27 9.42 -0.94 5.23
C TYR A 27 9.23 -2.31 5.91
N GLU A 28 10.16 -3.26 5.79
CA GLU A 28 10.04 -4.56 6.49
C GLU A 28 10.66 -4.58 7.90
N ASP A 29 11.60 -3.69 8.23
CA ASP A 29 12.24 -3.69 9.55
C ASP A 29 11.62 -2.66 10.50
N VAL A 30 10.42 -2.96 11.01
CA VAL A 30 10.05 -2.51 12.35
C VAL A 30 10.59 -3.55 13.33
N PRO A 31 11.63 -3.26 14.14
CA PRO A 31 12.13 -4.22 15.10
C PRO A 31 11.06 -4.45 16.17
N PHE A 32 10.46 -5.64 16.15
CA PHE A 32 9.60 -6.11 17.22
C PHE A 32 10.41 -6.15 18.52
N LEU A 33 9.94 -5.42 19.53
CA LEU A 33 10.40 -5.53 20.91
C LEU A 33 10.23 -6.97 21.39
N GLU A 34 11.33 -7.73 21.44
CA GLU A 34 11.40 -8.98 22.18
C GLU A 34 11.24 -8.68 23.67
N LEU A 35 10.02 -8.81 24.19
CA LEU A 35 9.79 -8.97 25.62
C LEU A 35 9.99 -10.45 26.00
N PRO A 36 10.67 -10.75 27.12
CA PRO A 36 11.06 -12.12 27.44
C PRO A 36 9.84 -12.96 27.78
N ILE A 37 9.51 -13.91 26.89
CA ILE A 37 8.45 -14.90 27.11
C ILE A 37 8.86 -15.79 28.29
N ARG A 38 8.15 -15.58 29.39
CA ARG A 38 8.21 -16.41 30.59
C ARG A 38 7.65 -17.80 30.24
N ASN A 39 8.56 -18.74 30.07
CA ASN A 39 8.32 -20.15 29.74
C ASN A 39 7.13 -20.74 30.53
N ARG A 40 5.99 -20.96 29.87
CA ARG A 40 4.90 -21.82 30.37
C ARG A 40 4.76 -23.00 29.43
N SER A 41 5.10 -24.17 29.95
CA SER A 41 5.11 -25.46 29.27
C SER A 41 3.74 -25.81 28.66
N SER A 42 3.72 -26.12 27.36
CA SER A 42 2.54 -26.61 26.66
C SER A 42 2.19 -28.04 27.11
N ARG A 43 0.90 -28.40 27.12
CA ARG A 43 0.39 -29.74 27.45
C ARG A 43 1.07 -30.87 26.65
N ALA A 44 1.59 -30.58 25.46
CA ALA A 44 2.36 -31.53 24.64
C ALA A 44 3.74 -31.86 25.24
N ALA A 45 4.41 -30.90 25.88
CA ALA A 45 5.68 -31.13 26.57
C ALA A 45 5.51 -32.05 27.80
N LEU A 46 4.40 -31.90 28.52
CA LEU A 46 4.05 -32.73 29.69
C LEU A 46 3.71 -34.18 29.31
N VAL A 47 3.11 -34.39 28.12
CA VAL A 47 2.88 -35.74 27.56
C VAL A 47 4.20 -36.36 27.09
N LYS A 48 5.07 -35.60 26.41
CA LYS A 48 6.38 -36.07 25.96
C LYS A 48 7.29 -36.46 27.13
N GLU A 49 7.28 -35.68 28.21
CA GLU A 49 8.07 -35.97 29.41
C GLU A 49 7.56 -37.22 30.16
N ARG A 50 6.24 -37.42 30.26
CA ARG A 50 5.66 -38.64 30.84
C ARG A 50 5.93 -39.89 30.00
N PHE A 51 5.90 -39.76 28.67
CA PHE A 51 6.18 -40.88 27.75
C PHE A 51 7.66 -41.30 27.81
N LEU A 52 8.58 -40.33 27.89
CA LEU A 52 10.02 -40.59 28.03
C LEU A 52 10.33 -41.23 29.39
N ARG A 53 9.71 -40.77 30.49
CA ARG A 53 9.87 -41.41 31.81
C ARG A 53 9.34 -42.85 31.85
N TYR A 54 8.28 -43.17 31.10
CA TYR A 54 7.75 -44.53 30.99
C TYR A 54 8.74 -45.46 30.27
N TYR A 55 9.31 -45.01 29.14
CA TYR A 55 10.32 -45.79 28.41
C TYR A 55 11.60 -46.00 29.22
N ASP A 56 12.02 -44.98 29.97
CA ASP A 56 13.24 -45.04 30.77
C ASP A 56 13.07 -45.94 32.01
N ALA A 57 11.86 -45.98 32.60
CA ALA A 57 11.52 -46.94 33.64
C ALA A 57 11.53 -48.39 33.12
N VAL A 58 10.92 -48.64 31.95
CA VAL A 58 10.89 -49.97 31.30
C VAL A 58 12.29 -50.41 30.89
N GLY A 59 13.13 -49.51 30.38
CA GLY A 59 14.52 -49.77 30.03
C GLY A 59 15.36 -50.20 31.23
N ARG A 60 15.23 -49.50 32.37
CA ARG A 60 15.96 -49.85 33.62
C ARG A 60 15.50 -51.18 34.22
N THR A 61 14.23 -51.55 34.11
CA THR A 61 13.73 -52.85 34.57
C THR A 61 14.19 -54.00 33.67
N LEU A 62 14.26 -53.78 32.35
CA LEU A 62 14.76 -54.78 31.39
C LEU A 62 16.25 -55.08 31.61
N ILE A 63 17.08 -54.11 31.99
CA ILE A 63 18.53 -54.32 32.20
C ILE A 63 18.83 -55.30 33.35
N ARG A 64 17.95 -55.43 34.36
CA ARG A 64 18.18 -56.24 35.57
C ARG A 64 17.66 -57.69 35.53
N LEU A 65 17.13 -58.16 34.39
CA LEU A 65 16.55 -59.52 34.27
C LEU A 65 17.51 -60.52 33.60
N PRO A 66 17.63 -61.78 34.10
CA PRO A 66 18.43 -62.84 33.46
C PRO A 66 17.88 -63.26 32.09
N GLY A 67 18.80 -63.69 31.21
CA GLY A 67 18.59 -63.93 29.76
C GLY A 67 17.28 -64.60 29.31
N PRO A 68 16.79 -65.70 29.93
CA PRO A 68 15.59 -66.37 29.45
C PRO A 68 14.28 -65.60 29.77
N ALA A 69 14.27 -64.72 30.78
CA ALA A 69 13.11 -63.89 31.12
C ALA A 69 12.96 -62.65 30.21
N LYS A 70 14.05 -62.15 29.63
CA LYS A 70 14.06 -61.02 28.68
C LYS A 70 13.30 -61.34 27.39
N LEU A 71 13.38 -62.57 26.89
CA LEU A 71 12.79 -62.96 25.60
C LEU A 71 11.26 -63.12 25.65
N LEU A 72 10.73 -63.56 26.80
CA LEU A 72 9.29 -63.76 27.02
C LEU A 72 8.54 -62.45 27.30
N LEU A 73 9.17 -61.51 28.03
CA LEU A 73 8.57 -60.21 28.34
C LEU A 73 8.60 -59.27 27.13
N THR A 74 9.69 -59.26 26.34
CA THR A 74 9.79 -58.45 25.12
C THR A 74 8.75 -58.85 24.07
N ARG A 75 8.49 -60.16 23.89
CA ARG A 75 7.43 -60.63 22.98
C ARG A 75 6.03 -60.20 23.41
N ARG A 76 5.69 -60.27 24.70
CA ARG A 76 4.37 -59.83 25.23
C ARG A 76 4.21 -58.31 25.26
N CYS A 77 5.26 -57.54 25.56
CA CYS A 77 5.19 -56.07 25.53
C CYS A 77 5.15 -55.50 24.10
N LEU A 78 5.88 -56.09 23.14
CA LEU A 78 5.79 -55.67 21.74
C LEU A 78 4.41 -55.98 21.14
N SER A 79 3.81 -57.13 21.44
CA SER A 79 2.48 -57.47 20.91
C SER A 79 1.37 -56.59 21.51
N SER A 80 1.46 -56.23 22.78
CA SER A 80 0.56 -55.24 23.41
C SER A 80 0.78 -53.82 22.86
N ALA A 81 2.02 -53.41 22.63
CA ALA A 81 2.34 -52.09 22.07
C ALA A 81 1.89 -51.96 20.60
N LEU A 82 2.11 -52.99 19.78
CA LEU A 82 1.60 -53.07 18.41
C LEU A 82 0.06 -53.10 18.39
N GLY A 83 -0.58 -53.81 19.31
CA GLY A 83 -2.04 -53.81 19.47
C GLY A 83 -2.60 -52.42 19.80
N CYS A 84 -1.98 -51.70 20.74
CA CYS A 84 -2.35 -50.33 21.08
C CYS A 84 -2.11 -49.35 19.92
N LEU A 85 -0.98 -49.50 19.19
CA LEU A 85 -0.68 -48.67 18.02
C LEU A 85 -1.69 -48.92 16.89
N PHE A 86 -2.07 -50.17 16.68
CA PHE A 86 -3.08 -50.56 15.69
C PHE A 86 -4.47 -50.04 16.06
N LEU A 87 -4.84 -50.06 17.35
CA LEU A 87 -6.08 -49.46 17.86
C LEU A 87 -6.10 -47.93 17.71
N ILE A 88 -4.98 -47.25 17.97
CA ILE A 88 -4.84 -45.80 17.75
C ILE A 88 -4.96 -45.47 16.26
N VAL A 89 -4.32 -46.24 15.39
CA VAL A 89 -4.44 -46.07 13.93
C VAL A 89 -5.87 -46.34 13.46
N ILE A 90 -6.56 -47.36 13.98
CA ILE A 90 -7.99 -47.61 13.68
C ILE A 90 -8.87 -46.46 14.22
N LEU A 91 -8.60 -45.92 15.40
CA LEU A 91 -9.35 -44.78 15.95
C LEU A 91 -9.11 -43.49 15.16
N LEU A 92 -7.88 -43.25 14.68
CA LEU A 92 -7.53 -42.12 13.80
C LEU A 92 -8.11 -42.28 12.38
N LEU A 93 -8.16 -43.51 11.86
CA LEU A 93 -8.77 -43.81 10.56
C LEU A 93 -10.30 -43.83 10.62
N SER A 94 -10.89 -44.23 11.75
CA SER A 94 -12.35 -44.20 11.96
C SER A 94 -12.88 -42.82 12.33
N SER A 95 -12.09 -41.97 13.00
CA SER A 95 -12.40 -40.54 13.15
C SER A 95 -12.30 -39.79 11.83
N ARG A 96 -11.34 -40.13 10.95
CA ARG A 96 -11.30 -39.64 9.56
C ARG A 96 -12.43 -40.17 8.68
N ARG A 97 -12.90 -41.42 8.88
CA ARG A 97 -14.01 -41.99 8.07
C ARG A 97 -15.40 -41.58 8.53
N ARG A 98 -15.60 -41.07 9.76
CA ARG A 98 -16.89 -40.46 10.16
C ARG A 98 -17.05 -38.99 9.77
N GLY A 99 -16.02 -38.39 9.16
CA GLY A 99 -16.09 -37.05 8.54
C GLY A 99 -16.11 -37.02 7.01
N ILE A 100 -16.03 -38.15 6.31
CA ILE A 100 -15.81 -38.19 4.84
C ILE A 100 -16.93 -38.91 4.06
N SER A 101 -17.99 -39.43 4.70
CA SER A 101 -19.08 -40.14 3.99
C SER A 101 -20.50 -39.63 4.27
N ARG A 102 -20.66 -38.39 4.76
CA ARG A 102 -21.96 -37.69 4.84
C ARG A 102 -22.00 -36.29 4.18
N LEU A 103 -21.08 -36.02 3.24
CA LEU A 103 -21.08 -34.79 2.43
C LEU A 103 -21.17 -35.04 0.92
N ALA A 104 -21.51 -36.26 0.51
CA ALA A 104 -21.74 -36.61 -0.89
C ALA A 104 -23.15 -37.16 -1.07
N SER A 105 -24.15 -36.28 -0.94
CA SER A 105 -25.53 -36.41 -1.48
C SER A 105 -26.51 -35.57 -0.67
N LEU A 106 -26.33 -34.24 -0.62
CA LEU A 106 -27.42 -33.33 -0.25
C LEU A 106 -27.22 -32.02 -1.02
N SER A 107 -28.19 -31.78 -1.90
CA SER A 107 -28.51 -30.56 -2.64
C SER A 107 -27.38 -29.85 -3.39
N SER A 108 -27.39 -30.12 -4.69
CA SER A 108 -27.21 -29.15 -5.77
C SER A 108 -28.09 -27.90 -5.60
N ASN A 109 -27.79 -27.08 -4.61
CA ASN A 109 -28.04 -25.65 -4.65
C ASN A 109 -26.67 -25.01 -4.40
N GLU A 110 -25.82 -25.00 -5.43
CA GLU A 110 -24.80 -23.97 -5.51
C GLU A 110 -25.55 -22.65 -5.36
N SER A 111 -25.39 -21.97 -4.21
CA SER A 111 -25.64 -20.55 -4.15
C SER A 111 -24.70 -19.95 -5.18
N ILE A 112 -25.23 -19.68 -6.38
CA ILE A 112 -24.52 -18.90 -7.39
C ILE A 112 -24.42 -17.51 -6.76
N CYS A 113 -23.37 -17.28 -5.97
CA CYS A 113 -22.99 -15.95 -5.51
C CYS A 113 -22.78 -15.14 -6.80
N HIS A 114 -23.76 -14.27 -7.09
CA HIS A 114 -23.93 -13.61 -8.39
C HIS A 114 -22.58 -13.12 -8.92
N SER A 115 -22.16 -13.71 -10.04
CA SER A 115 -20.90 -13.34 -10.68
C SER A 115 -21.15 -12.20 -11.65
N VAL A 116 -20.70 -10.98 -11.34
CA VAL A 116 -20.23 -10.11 -12.42
C VAL A 116 -19.06 -9.27 -11.96
N ARG A 117 -17.89 -9.60 -12.50
CA ARG A 117 -16.92 -8.58 -12.87
C ARG A 117 -16.27 -9.01 -14.18
N PHE A 118 -16.60 -8.28 -15.21
CA PHE A 118 -15.71 -7.74 -16.24
C PHE A 118 -16.51 -6.61 -16.90
N ASN A 119 -16.15 -5.38 -16.57
CA ASN A 119 -16.63 -4.15 -17.21
C ASN A 119 -18.16 -3.95 -17.33
N PRO A 120 -18.89 -3.84 -16.20
CA PRO A 120 -20.35 -3.64 -16.22
C PRO A 120 -20.77 -2.41 -17.05
N HIS A 121 -19.88 -1.43 -17.19
CA HIS A 121 -20.13 -0.17 -17.90
C HIS A 121 -19.63 -0.16 -19.35
N LYS A 122 -19.07 -1.27 -19.87
CA LYS A 122 -18.47 -1.35 -21.21
C LYS A 122 -17.45 -0.23 -21.50
N THR A 123 -16.74 0.23 -20.47
CA THR A 123 -15.67 1.22 -20.52
C THR A 123 -14.60 0.80 -21.52
N LYS A 124 -14.20 1.69 -22.41
CA LYS A 124 -13.12 1.40 -23.36
C LYS A 124 -11.78 1.73 -22.73
N ALA A 125 -10.78 0.90 -23.00
CA ALA A 125 -9.41 1.19 -22.60
C ALA A 125 -8.95 2.48 -23.30
N PRO A 126 -8.10 3.30 -22.64
CA PRO A 126 -7.45 4.42 -23.31
C PRO A 126 -6.73 3.93 -24.57
N LEU A 127 -6.86 4.68 -25.67
CA LEU A 127 -6.15 4.38 -26.92
C LEU A 127 -4.65 4.51 -26.69
N ASP A 128 -3.85 3.79 -27.49
CA ASP A 128 -2.40 3.96 -27.46
C ASP A 128 -2.03 5.38 -27.80
N ALA A 129 -1.31 6.00 -26.87
CA ALA A 129 -0.92 7.38 -27.00
C ALA A 129 0.28 7.51 -27.95
N ASN A 130 0.34 8.61 -28.68
CA ASN A 130 1.52 8.93 -29.49
C ASN A 130 2.66 9.36 -28.54
N ILE A 131 3.52 8.40 -28.19
CA ILE A 131 4.62 8.59 -27.23
C ILE A 131 5.49 9.78 -27.64
N ALA A 132 5.88 9.89 -28.90
CA ALA A 132 6.71 11.00 -29.39
C ALA A 132 6.06 12.38 -29.19
N THR A 133 4.73 12.45 -29.27
CA THR A 133 3.98 13.69 -29.01
C THR A 133 3.93 13.97 -27.51
N ILE A 134 3.68 12.94 -26.69
CA ILE A 134 3.68 13.05 -25.23
C ILE A 134 5.04 13.49 -24.71
N THR A 135 6.13 12.91 -25.20
CA THR A 135 7.50 13.20 -24.73
C THR A 135 8.14 14.40 -25.40
N SER A 136 7.42 15.14 -26.26
CA SER A 136 7.98 16.27 -27.01
C SER A 136 8.62 17.37 -26.15
N PHE A 137 8.11 17.59 -24.92
CA PHE A 137 8.67 18.54 -23.96
C PHE A 137 9.86 17.98 -23.15
N TRP A 138 10.03 16.65 -23.15
CA TRP A 138 10.96 15.94 -22.26
C TRP A 138 12.42 16.36 -22.45
N PRO A 139 12.97 16.51 -23.67
CA PRO A 139 14.37 16.95 -23.83
C PRO A 139 14.64 18.32 -23.19
N ALA A 140 13.72 19.26 -23.34
CA ALA A 140 13.84 20.59 -22.73
C ALA A 140 13.72 20.51 -21.20
N LEU A 141 12.77 19.72 -20.68
CA LEU A 141 12.62 19.52 -19.24
C LEU A 141 13.84 18.85 -18.63
N LYS A 142 14.33 17.75 -19.21
CA LYS A 142 15.52 17.03 -18.75
C LYS A 142 16.73 17.95 -18.69
N SER A 143 16.97 18.72 -19.75
CA SER A 143 18.05 19.71 -19.77
C SER A 143 17.90 20.76 -18.65
N ALA A 144 16.68 21.16 -18.29
CA ALA A 144 16.42 22.08 -17.20
C ALA A 144 16.57 21.43 -15.81
N LEU A 145 16.17 20.15 -15.66
CA LEU A 145 16.36 19.38 -14.43
C LEU A 145 17.84 19.18 -14.11
N GLU A 146 18.65 18.94 -15.14
CA GLU A 146 20.10 18.74 -15.05
C GLU A 146 20.88 20.07 -15.05
N ALA A 147 20.19 21.20 -15.31
CA ALA A 147 20.80 22.52 -15.27
C ALA A 147 21.18 22.87 -13.82
N GLY A 148 22.49 22.87 -13.54
CA GLY A 148 23.03 23.00 -12.19
C GLY A 148 24.07 21.91 -11.88
N GLY A 149 24.09 20.82 -12.66
CA GLY A 149 25.06 19.74 -12.54
C GLY A 149 24.87 18.88 -11.31
N ARG A 150 25.90 18.10 -10.96
CA ARG A 150 25.96 17.27 -9.73
C ARG A 150 26.36 18.08 -8.49
N ASP A 151 26.40 19.39 -8.59
CA ASP A 151 26.92 20.29 -7.55
C ASP A 151 25.82 20.74 -6.56
N LEU A 152 24.64 20.12 -6.62
CA LEU A 152 23.64 20.28 -5.56
C LEU A 152 24.11 19.57 -4.28
N PRO A 153 23.84 20.14 -3.09
CA PRO A 153 24.16 19.48 -1.84
C PRO A 153 23.37 18.18 -1.72
N VAL A 154 24.03 17.15 -1.19
CA VAL A 154 23.41 15.86 -0.86
C VAL A 154 23.17 15.82 0.64
N LEU A 155 21.92 15.70 1.04
CA LEU A 155 21.47 15.62 2.42
C LEU A 155 21.21 14.17 2.80
N GLU A 156 21.81 13.74 3.92
CA GLU A 156 21.58 12.40 4.44
C GLU A 156 20.10 12.19 4.79
N ARG A 157 19.53 11.07 4.33
CA ARG A 157 18.16 10.68 4.68
C ARG A 157 18.04 10.54 6.19
N PRO A 158 17.08 11.21 6.85
CA PRO A 158 16.89 11.06 8.28
C PRO A 158 16.44 9.61 8.61
N PRO A 159 16.86 9.06 9.75
CA PRO A 159 16.36 7.77 10.20
C PRO A 159 14.86 7.86 10.47
N PHE A 160 14.15 6.74 10.26
CA PHE A 160 12.73 6.65 10.53
C PHE A 160 12.42 7.06 11.98
N GLN A 161 11.42 7.93 12.16
CA GLN A 161 10.98 8.37 13.48
C GLN A 161 9.57 7.83 13.77
N THR A 162 9.36 7.31 14.97
CA THR A 162 8.05 6.83 15.43
C THR A 162 7.24 7.92 16.13
N ALA A 163 7.84 9.07 16.43
CA ALA A 163 7.22 10.19 17.11
C ALA A 163 7.57 11.50 16.39
N PRO A 164 6.71 12.54 16.48
CA PRO A 164 7.00 13.86 15.94
C PRO A 164 8.31 14.41 16.53
N PRO A 165 9.11 15.14 15.73
CA PRO A 165 10.36 15.69 16.23
C PRO A 165 10.13 16.75 17.31
N THR A 166 11.05 16.81 18.26
CA THR A 166 11.09 17.92 19.24
C THR A 166 11.53 19.22 18.56
N GLU A 167 11.22 20.36 19.18
CA GLU A 167 11.70 21.65 18.69
C GLU A 167 13.23 21.72 18.55
N GLU A 168 13.98 20.99 19.38
CA GLU A 168 15.44 20.95 19.30
C GLU A 168 15.93 20.16 18.09
N GLN A 169 15.30 19.01 17.80
CA GLN A 169 15.57 18.23 16.59
C GLN A 169 15.23 19.02 15.33
N ILE A 170 14.12 19.75 15.37
CA ILE A 170 13.71 20.74 14.37
C ILE A 170 14.83 21.79 14.20
N ARG A 171 15.22 22.51 15.26
CA ARG A 171 16.27 23.54 15.22
C ARG A 171 17.62 23.03 14.73
N ALA A 172 18.00 21.80 15.04
CA ALA A 172 19.27 21.23 14.58
C ALA A 172 19.39 21.17 13.05
N ARG A 173 18.25 21.16 12.33
CA ARG A 173 18.20 21.14 10.87
C ARG A 173 18.58 22.46 10.20
N THR A 174 18.64 23.57 10.95
CA THR A 174 19.31 24.81 10.48
C THR A 174 20.68 24.51 9.86
N ASN A 175 21.39 23.51 10.39
CA ASN A 175 22.75 23.17 9.98
C ASN A 175 22.82 22.20 8.79
N LEU A 176 21.69 21.81 8.19
CA LEU A 176 21.68 20.93 7.00
C LEU A 176 22.32 21.60 5.79
N LEU A 177 22.20 22.91 5.69
CA LEU A 177 22.79 23.71 4.62
C LEU A 177 23.48 24.92 5.23
N THR A 178 24.61 25.30 4.65
CA THR A 178 25.18 26.63 4.82
C THR A 178 24.35 27.66 4.04
N LEU A 179 24.49 28.94 4.39
CA LEU A 179 23.82 30.02 3.65
C LEU A 179 24.24 30.04 2.17
N GLU A 180 25.49 29.70 1.86
CA GLU A 180 26.00 29.63 0.48
C GLU A 180 25.29 28.52 -0.31
N GLU A 181 25.21 27.30 0.25
CA GLU A 181 24.49 26.18 -0.35
C GLU A 181 23.01 26.49 -0.52
N ALA A 182 22.35 27.01 0.51
CA ALA A 182 20.94 27.37 0.43
C ALA A 182 20.68 28.45 -0.63
N THR A 183 21.56 29.47 -0.72
CA THR A 183 21.47 30.51 -1.76
C THR A 183 21.62 29.89 -3.15
N ARG A 184 22.57 28.97 -3.31
CA ARG A 184 22.79 28.26 -4.57
C ARG A 184 21.58 27.42 -4.99
N VAL A 185 20.99 26.65 -4.08
CA VAL A 185 19.79 25.86 -4.35
C VAL A 185 18.62 26.78 -4.72
N ARG A 186 18.44 27.89 -4.01
CA ARG A 186 17.42 28.91 -4.32
C ARG A 186 17.60 29.50 -5.72
N ASP A 187 18.82 29.86 -6.09
CA ASP A 187 19.10 30.49 -7.38
C ASP A 187 18.87 29.51 -8.55
N LEU A 188 19.22 28.23 -8.36
CA LEU A 188 18.92 27.15 -9.30
C LEU A 188 17.42 26.89 -9.42
N HIS A 189 16.72 26.81 -8.29
CA HIS A 189 15.27 26.69 -8.24
C HIS A 189 14.58 27.85 -8.99
N ALA A 190 15.00 29.09 -8.73
CA ALA A 190 14.48 30.26 -9.42
C ALA A 190 14.82 30.25 -10.93
N ALA A 191 16.01 29.76 -11.30
CA ALA A 191 16.38 29.58 -12.71
C ALA A 191 15.54 28.50 -13.41
N PHE A 192 15.23 27.41 -12.71
CA PHE A 192 14.34 26.37 -13.22
C PHE A 192 12.93 26.91 -13.49
N ILE A 193 12.35 27.64 -12.53
CA ILE A 193 11.02 28.26 -12.67
C ILE A 193 10.97 29.22 -13.87
N ARG A 194 12.02 30.02 -14.11
CA ARG A 194 12.08 30.94 -15.25
C ARG A 194 12.15 30.25 -16.62
N ASN A 195 12.58 28.98 -16.66
CA ASN A 195 12.83 28.24 -17.89
C ASN A 195 11.91 27.02 -18.06
N LEU A 196 10.74 27.01 -17.41
CA LEU A 196 9.79 25.91 -17.52
C LEU A 196 9.28 25.73 -18.96
N PRO A 197 9.30 24.49 -19.50
CA PRO A 197 8.65 24.19 -20.77
C PRO A 197 7.17 24.56 -20.78
N VAL A 198 6.72 25.18 -21.88
CA VAL A 198 5.30 25.53 -22.08
C VAL A 198 4.46 24.27 -22.23
N TYR A 199 3.20 24.33 -21.76
CA TYR A 199 2.24 23.24 -21.92
C TYR A 199 2.10 22.83 -23.40
N PRO A 200 2.32 21.54 -23.76
CA PRO A 200 2.27 21.08 -25.13
C PRO A 200 0.80 20.99 -25.60
N GLY A 201 0.31 22.07 -26.21
CA GLY A 201 -1.08 22.18 -26.66
C GLY A 201 -1.48 21.04 -27.61
N LYS A 202 -2.62 20.40 -27.35
CA LYS A 202 -3.23 19.26 -28.09
C LYS A 202 -2.64 17.87 -27.76
N THR A 203 -1.57 17.80 -26.97
CA THR A 203 -0.96 16.52 -26.56
C THR A 203 -1.83 15.73 -25.59
N PHE A 204 -2.32 16.38 -24.53
CA PHE A 204 -3.13 15.74 -23.49
C PHE A 204 -4.61 16.05 -23.70
N GLN A 205 -5.48 15.05 -23.48
CA GLN A 205 -6.92 15.20 -23.73
C GLN A 205 -7.77 14.38 -22.75
N GLY A 206 -8.99 14.83 -22.51
CA GLY A 206 -9.95 14.08 -21.72
C GLY A 206 -9.63 13.99 -20.23
N ARG A 207 -10.35 13.09 -19.55
CA ARG A 207 -10.28 12.83 -18.12
C ARG A 207 -9.97 11.35 -17.91
N GLY A 208 -9.12 11.02 -16.93
CA GLY A 208 -8.82 9.63 -16.63
C GLY A 208 -8.06 9.43 -15.33
N ILE A 209 -7.88 8.17 -14.96
CA ILE A 209 -7.18 7.77 -13.75
C ILE A 209 -5.76 7.32 -14.12
N VAL A 210 -4.79 7.73 -13.31
CA VAL A 210 -3.40 7.31 -13.40
C VAL A 210 -3.06 6.53 -12.14
N MET A 211 -2.50 5.34 -12.29
CA MET A 211 -2.07 4.52 -11.16
C MET A 211 -0.67 4.01 -11.43
N LEU A 212 0.26 4.26 -10.51
CA LEU A 212 1.56 3.60 -10.53
C LEU A 212 1.41 2.24 -9.82
N ALA A 213 1.65 1.17 -10.57
CA ALA A 213 1.72 -0.20 -10.12
C ALA A 213 3.02 -0.83 -10.65
N GLY A 214 3.15 -2.15 -10.56
CA GLY A 214 4.36 -2.86 -10.98
C GLY A 214 5.01 -3.62 -9.83
N GLY A 215 5.65 -4.73 -10.16
CA GLY A 215 6.23 -5.63 -9.16
C GLY A 215 5.19 -6.06 -8.13
N HIS A 216 5.57 -6.05 -6.85
CA HIS A 216 4.69 -6.45 -5.76
C HIS A 216 3.47 -5.52 -5.59
N TYR A 217 3.56 -4.23 -5.92
CA TYR A 217 2.42 -3.30 -5.82
C TYR A 217 1.27 -3.62 -6.78
N SER A 218 1.54 -4.36 -7.86
CA SER A 218 0.49 -4.87 -8.77
C SER A 218 -0.56 -5.71 -8.04
N GLU A 219 -0.18 -6.31 -6.92
CA GLU A 219 -1.04 -7.11 -6.06
C GLU A 219 -2.08 -6.27 -5.31
N TYR A 220 -1.71 -5.08 -4.87
CA TYR A 220 -2.65 -4.13 -4.28
C TYR A 220 -3.52 -3.50 -5.38
N ALA A 221 -2.89 -3.17 -6.51
CA ALA A 221 -3.57 -2.55 -7.65
C ALA A 221 -4.73 -3.40 -8.18
N VAL A 222 -4.61 -4.74 -8.23
CA VAL A 222 -5.73 -5.59 -8.69
C VAL A 222 -6.97 -5.44 -7.79
N ILE A 223 -6.78 -5.19 -6.48
CA ILE A 223 -7.88 -4.95 -5.54
C ILE A 223 -8.42 -3.54 -5.67
N ALA A 224 -7.54 -2.53 -5.74
CA ALA A 224 -7.94 -1.13 -5.90
C ALA A 224 -8.72 -0.90 -7.22
N LEU A 225 -8.22 -1.44 -8.33
CA LEU A 225 -8.92 -1.43 -9.63
C LEU A 225 -10.22 -2.23 -9.56
N GLY A 226 -10.17 -3.37 -8.85
CA GLY A 226 -11.29 -4.14 -8.32
C GLY A 226 -12.47 -3.27 -7.87
N VAL A 227 -12.23 -2.62 -6.74
CA VAL A 227 -13.16 -1.73 -6.03
C VAL A 227 -13.55 -0.53 -6.90
N LEU A 228 -12.63 0.03 -7.69
CA LEU A 228 -12.92 1.14 -8.61
C LEU A 228 -14.04 0.80 -9.61
N ARG A 229 -14.06 -0.43 -10.16
CA ARG A 229 -15.16 -0.81 -11.08
C ARG A 229 -16.44 -1.16 -10.34
N GLU A 230 -16.33 -1.73 -9.16
CA GLU A 230 -17.48 -1.99 -8.27
C GLU A 230 -18.12 -0.70 -7.74
N SER A 231 -17.37 0.41 -7.69
CA SER A 231 -17.89 1.71 -7.28
C SER A 231 -18.81 2.34 -8.32
N GLY A 232 -18.74 1.89 -9.58
CA GLY A 232 -19.51 2.42 -10.70
C GLY A 232 -18.68 3.27 -11.68
N SER A 233 -17.36 3.35 -11.50
CA SER A 233 -16.53 4.22 -12.32
C SER A 233 -16.47 3.78 -13.79
N THR A 234 -16.65 4.75 -14.67
CA THR A 234 -16.55 4.66 -16.13
C THR A 234 -15.29 5.34 -16.68
N LEU A 235 -14.44 5.93 -15.83
CA LEU A 235 -13.19 6.53 -16.28
C LEU A 235 -12.23 5.49 -16.90
N PRO A 236 -11.57 5.85 -18.01
CA PRO A 236 -10.43 5.09 -18.51
C PRO A 236 -9.27 5.20 -17.50
N VAL A 237 -8.50 4.11 -17.38
CA VAL A 237 -7.36 4.03 -16.45
C VAL A 237 -6.09 3.75 -17.23
N GLU A 238 -5.02 4.51 -16.96
CA GLU A 238 -3.66 4.14 -17.34
C GLU A 238 -2.94 3.59 -16.11
N VAL A 239 -2.59 2.29 -16.16
CA VAL A 239 -1.83 1.59 -15.12
C VAL A 239 -0.38 1.57 -15.55
N TRP A 240 0.44 2.34 -14.85
CA TRP A 240 1.85 2.51 -15.15
C TRP A 240 2.69 1.52 -14.38
N ARG A 241 3.79 1.09 -15.00
CA ARG A 241 4.85 0.28 -14.38
C ARG A 241 6.21 0.80 -14.85
N ARG A 242 7.29 0.43 -14.17
CA ARG A 242 8.65 0.83 -14.56
C ARG A 242 8.98 0.34 -15.96
N ASP A 243 8.88 -0.97 -16.17
CA ASP A 243 9.23 -1.64 -17.41
C ASP A 243 8.50 -2.99 -17.57
N GLU A 244 8.87 -3.80 -18.56
CA GLU A 244 8.27 -5.11 -18.83
C GLU A 244 8.49 -6.16 -17.75
N ARG A 245 9.54 -6.05 -16.92
CA ARG A 245 9.88 -7.04 -15.89
C ARG A 245 8.92 -7.00 -14.70
N GLU A 246 8.24 -5.88 -14.53
CA GLU A 246 7.26 -5.67 -13.47
C GLU A 246 5.86 -6.22 -13.83
N GLU A 247 5.66 -6.72 -15.05
CA GLU A 247 4.40 -7.37 -15.41
C GLU A 247 4.31 -8.79 -14.88
N LYS A 248 3.17 -9.11 -14.28
CA LYS A 248 2.84 -10.48 -13.89
C LYS A 248 1.88 -11.14 -14.88
N HIS A 249 2.29 -12.27 -15.46
CA HIS A 249 1.39 -13.27 -16.08
C HIS A 249 0.26 -12.71 -16.97
N ALA A 250 0.60 -11.82 -17.92
CA ALA A 250 -0.36 -11.20 -18.85
C ALA A 250 -1.50 -10.41 -18.18
N TRP A 251 -1.29 -9.92 -16.94
CA TRP A 251 -2.25 -9.09 -16.22
C TRP A 251 -2.68 -7.86 -17.02
N CYS A 252 -1.79 -7.31 -17.85
CA CYS A 252 -2.12 -6.16 -18.67
C CYS A 252 -3.12 -6.45 -19.78
N GLU A 253 -3.11 -7.66 -20.35
CA GLU A 253 -4.16 -8.07 -21.30
C GLU A 253 -5.50 -8.31 -20.59
N GLU A 254 -5.46 -8.78 -19.34
CA GLU A 254 -6.67 -9.01 -18.54
C GLU A 254 -7.41 -7.71 -18.22
N ILE A 255 -6.72 -6.68 -17.72
CA ILE A 255 -7.36 -5.42 -17.31
C ILE A 255 -7.85 -4.56 -18.49
N LYS A 256 -7.38 -4.83 -19.73
CA LYS A 256 -7.92 -4.18 -20.95
C LYS A 256 -9.41 -4.37 -21.10
N HIS A 257 -9.91 -5.54 -20.74
CA HIS A 257 -11.33 -5.84 -20.80
C HIS A 257 -12.15 -4.97 -19.83
N GLU A 258 -11.52 -4.40 -18.80
CA GLU A 258 -12.11 -3.49 -17.80
C GLU A 258 -11.93 -2.00 -18.13
N GLY A 259 -11.52 -1.67 -19.36
CA GLY A 259 -11.35 -0.28 -19.77
C GLY A 259 -10.07 0.36 -19.22
N MET A 260 -9.01 -0.43 -19.07
CA MET A 260 -7.71 0.00 -18.53
C MET A 260 -6.61 -0.28 -19.56
N ALA A 261 -5.53 0.48 -19.55
CA ALA A 261 -4.37 0.23 -20.39
C ALA A 261 -3.10 0.25 -19.54
N CYS A 262 -2.24 -0.75 -19.72
CA CYS A 262 -0.91 -0.71 -19.12
C CYS A 262 0.03 0.19 -19.93
N ARG A 263 0.86 0.95 -19.22
CA ARG A 263 1.93 1.80 -19.77
C ARG A 263 3.24 1.47 -19.07
N ARG A 264 4.37 1.59 -19.77
CA ARG A 264 5.70 1.42 -19.17
C ARG A 264 6.41 2.75 -19.16
N LEU A 265 7.00 3.15 -18.04
CA LEU A 265 7.84 4.34 -18.00
C LEU A 265 9.08 4.20 -18.90
N SER A 266 9.59 2.98 -19.09
CA SER A 266 10.69 2.69 -20.02
C SER A 266 10.40 3.01 -21.49
N ASP A 267 9.14 3.15 -21.87
CA ASP A 267 8.78 3.58 -23.21
C ASP A 267 8.90 5.12 -23.38
N TYR A 268 9.00 5.88 -22.27
CA TYR A 268 8.98 7.35 -22.23
C TYR A 268 10.27 7.97 -21.69
N LEU A 269 11.01 7.23 -20.87
CA LEU A 269 12.20 7.69 -20.14
C LEU A 269 13.45 6.89 -20.49
N ASP A 270 14.60 7.55 -20.41
CA ASP A 270 15.91 6.90 -20.54
C ASP A 270 16.21 5.99 -19.33
N THR A 271 17.05 4.97 -19.52
CA THR A 271 17.34 3.92 -18.53
C THR A 271 17.94 4.44 -17.22
N ASP A 272 18.68 5.55 -17.24
CA ASP A 272 19.35 6.08 -16.05
C ASP A 272 18.35 6.64 -15.02
N ILE A 273 17.22 7.18 -15.47
CA ILE A 273 16.15 7.67 -14.59
C ILE A 273 15.32 6.50 -14.05
N LEU A 274 15.25 5.40 -14.79
CA LEU A 274 14.64 4.16 -14.31
C LEU A 274 15.53 3.41 -13.31
N ALA A 275 16.78 3.85 -13.10
CA ALA A 275 17.65 3.28 -12.08
C ALA A 275 17.38 3.85 -10.68
N ILE A 276 16.48 4.83 -10.53
CA ILE A 276 16.09 5.40 -9.25
C ILE A 276 15.46 4.30 -8.37
N ALA A 277 16.03 4.13 -7.16
CA ALA A 277 15.86 2.94 -6.34
C ALA A 277 14.55 2.88 -5.52
N ASP A 278 14.04 4.01 -4.99
CA ASP A 278 12.91 4.02 -4.03
C ASP A 278 11.53 3.97 -4.74
N GLY A 279 11.46 4.32 -6.03
CA GLY A 279 10.26 4.17 -6.87
C GLY A 279 9.18 5.24 -6.63
N LYS A 280 9.17 5.90 -5.47
CA LYS A 280 8.23 6.99 -5.13
C LYS A 280 8.29 8.17 -6.09
N GLU A 281 9.49 8.48 -6.58
CA GLU A 281 9.75 9.54 -7.56
C GLU A 281 9.00 9.28 -8.87
N MET A 282 8.71 8.01 -9.19
CA MET A 282 8.08 7.62 -10.45
C MET A 282 6.64 8.14 -10.58
N LYS A 283 5.96 8.38 -9.46
CA LYS A 283 4.58 8.88 -9.42
C LYS A 283 4.41 10.11 -10.31
N VAL A 284 5.25 11.12 -10.13
CA VAL A 284 5.14 12.37 -10.88
C VAL A 284 5.36 12.15 -12.38
N PHE A 285 6.23 11.21 -12.78
CA PHE A 285 6.45 10.89 -14.19
C PHE A 285 5.23 10.20 -14.81
N THR A 286 4.56 9.31 -14.09
CA THR A 286 3.28 8.72 -14.57
C THR A 286 2.21 9.78 -14.75
N MET A 287 2.13 10.75 -13.83
CA MET A 287 1.24 11.89 -13.95
C MET A 287 1.63 12.73 -15.16
N LEU A 288 2.91 13.03 -15.36
CA LEU A 288 3.42 13.87 -16.44
C LEU A 288 3.16 13.26 -17.83
N PHE A 289 3.48 11.97 -18.02
CA PHE A 289 3.37 11.27 -19.30
C PHE A 289 2.02 10.61 -19.58
N SER A 290 1.10 10.59 -18.63
CA SER A 290 -0.27 10.13 -18.91
C SER A 290 -0.93 10.90 -20.04
N SER A 291 -1.73 10.22 -20.85
CA SER A 291 -2.39 10.84 -22.02
C SER A 291 -3.50 11.84 -21.66
N PHE A 292 -3.92 11.85 -20.39
CA PHE A 292 -5.03 12.66 -19.91
C PHE A 292 -4.65 14.11 -19.61
N GLU A 293 -5.56 15.04 -19.92
CA GLU A 293 -5.42 16.45 -19.52
C GLU A 293 -5.81 16.66 -18.05
N LYS A 294 -6.88 15.99 -17.62
CA LYS A 294 -7.39 16.03 -16.24
C LYS A 294 -7.21 14.64 -15.62
N ILE A 295 -6.38 14.56 -14.59
CA ILE A 295 -5.99 13.30 -13.96
C ILE A 295 -6.56 13.18 -12.56
N ILE A 296 -6.94 11.96 -12.20
CA ILE A 296 -7.01 11.52 -10.82
C ILE A 296 -5.88 10.50 -10.66
N PHE A 297 -4.84 10.86 -9.92
CA PHE A 297 -3.83 9.90 -9.51
C PHE A 297 -4.35 9.11 -8.30
N ILE A 298 -4.15 7.79 -8.30
CA ILE A 298 -4.51 6.88 -7.20
C ILE A 298 -3.37 5.88 -6.99
N ASP A 299 -2.82 5.78 -5.78
CA ASP A 299 -1.82 4.77 -5.43
C ASP A 299 -2.40 3.35 -5.52
N ALA A 300 -1.54 2.36 -5.75
CA ALA A 300 -1.93 0.96 -5.99
C ALA A 300 -2.74 0.34 -4.83
N ASP A 301 -2.55 0.83 -3.61
CA ASP A 301 -3.16 0.38 -2.37
C ASP A 301 -4.22 1.35 -1.83
N ASN A 302 -4.72 2.23 -2.70
CA ASN A 302 -5.78 3.17 -2.39
C ASN A 302 -7.08 2.84 -3.14
N MET A 303 -8.13 2.54 -2.39
CA MET A 303 -9.40 2.06 -2.91
C MET A 303 -10.44 3.19 -2.98
N ALA A 304 -10.94 3.47 -4.18
CA ALA A 304 -12.02 4.42 -4.39
C ALA A 304 -13.39 3.83 -4.02
N LEU A 305 -13.98 4.27 -2.90
CA LEU A 305 -15.26 3.78 -2.38
C LEU A 305 -16.47 4.36 -3.13
N GLN A 306 -16.26 5.45 -3.85
CA GLN A 306 -17.25 6.15 -4.69
C GLN A 306 -16.72 6.32 -6.13
N PRO A 307 -17.58 6.59 -7.13
CA PRO A 307 -17.15 6.89 -8.50
C PRO A 307 -16.24 8.14 -8.56
N PRO A 308 -14.94 8.03 -8.95
CA PRO A 308 -14.03 9.16 -8.94
C PRO A 308 -14.38 10.31 -9.90
N GLU A 309 -15.25 10.07 -10.90
CA GLU A 309 -15.74 11.13 -11.79
C GLU A 309 -16.35 12.29 -11.02
N LEU A 310 -16.99 12.00 -9.88
CA LEU A 310 -17.64 12.97 -9.02
C LEU A 310 -16.67 14.05 -8.51
N LEU A 311 -15.37 13.72 -8.38
CA LEU A 311 -14.35 14.68 -7.95
C LEU A 311 -14.18 15.80 -8.97
N PHE A 312 -14.26 15.50 -10.28
CA PHE A 312 -14.22 16.51 -11.33
C PHE A 312 -15.45 17.43 -11.33
N GLU A 313 -16.54 16.98 -10.72
CA GLU A 313 -17.78 17.74 -10.63
C GLU A 313 -17.91 18.55 -9.34
N SER A 314 -17.01 18.34 -8.37
CA SER A 314 -16.96 19.11 -7.14
C SER A 314 -16.64 20.59 -7.39
N GLU A 315 -17.24 21.48 -6.60
CA GLU A 315 -16.94 22.93 -6.64
C GLU A 315 -15.48 23.22 -6.27
N ALA A 316 -14.92 22.44 -5.35
CA ALA A 316 -13.50 22.49 -4.99
C ALA A 316 -12.61 22.30 -6.24
N TYR A 317 -12.82 21.23 -7.02
CA TYR A 317 -12.06 21.04 -8.25
C TYR A 317 -12.39 22.06 -9.34
N LYS A 318 -13.67 22.41 -9.54
CA LYS A 318 -14.07 23.36 -10.59
C LYS A 318 -13.48 24.76 -10.39
N SER A 319 -13.35 25.19 -9.13
CA SER A 319 -12.83 26.52 -8.78
C SER A 319 -11.32 26.66 -8.97
N THR A 320 -10.54 25.60 -8.69
CA THR A 320 -9.08 25.69 -8.68
C THR A 320 -8.41 24.80 -9.72
N GLY A 321 -9.00 23.67 -10.08
CA GLY A 321 -8.42 22.67 -10.99
C GLY A 321 -7.45 21.70 -10.34
N VAL A 322 -7.21 21.80 -9.03
CA VAL A 322 -6.42 20.85 -8.24
C VAL A 322 -7.13 20.56 -6.93
N LEU A 323 -7.27 19.28 -6.57
CA LEU A 323 -7.85 18.85 -5.30
C LEU A 323 -6.87 17.92 -4.59
N LEU A 324 -6.54 18.27 -3.34
CA LEU A 324 -5.63 17.53 -2.46
C LEU A 324 -6.33 17.14 -1.15
N TRP A 325 -5.76 16.15 -0.46
CA TRP A 325 -6.26 15.66 0.82
C TRP A 325 -5.23 15.88 1.92
N SER A 326 -5.73 16.26 3.09
CA SER A 326 -4.92 16.40 4.31
C SER A 326 -4.47 15.04 4.82
N ASP A 327 -3.22 14.94 5.25
CA ASP A 327 -2.63 13.81 5.96
C ASP A 327 -2.81 13.99 7.49
N TYR A 328 -2.40 13.00 8.29
CA TYR A 328 -2.42 13.07 9.76
C TYR A 328 -1.40 14.02 10.35
N TRP A 329 -0.30 14.25 9.63
CA TRP A 329 0.92 14.82 10.22
C TRP A 329 0.99 16.31 10.01
N HIS A 330 1.51 17.04 11.00
CA HIS A 330 1.90 18.44 10.81
C HIS A 330 3.23 18.56 10.07
N TYR A 331 3.45 19.69 9.41
CA TYR A 331 4.74 19.99 8.78
C TYR A 331 5.87 20.03 9.81
N ASP A 332 6.95 19.32 9.51
CA ASP A 332 8.18 19.24 10.31
C ASP A 332 9.43 19.66 9.50
N SER A 333 9.23 20.29 8.34
CA SER A 333 10.28 20.92 7.54
C SER A 333 10.85 22.12 8.28
N VAL A 334 12.17 22.28 8.37
CA VAL A 334 12.76 23.37 9.17
C VAL A 334 13.80 24.17 8.38
N ASP A 335 13.64 25.49 8.53
CA ASP A 335 14.49 26.63 8.18
C ASP A 335 14.80 26.93 6.72
N TRP A 336 15.31 25.97 5.95
CA TRP A 336 15.76 26.29 4.59
C TRP A 336 14.66 26.21 3.52
N LEU A 337 13.63 25.40 3.74
CA LEU A 337 12.62 25.12 2.71
C LEU A 337 12.00 26.41 2.17
N CYS A 338 11.42 27.25 3.03
CA CYS A 338 10.74 28.48 2.60
C CYS A 338 11.71 29.46 1.89
N TYR A 339 12.96 29.53 2.36
CA TYR A 339 14.00 30.34 1.72
C TYR A 339 14.36 29.81 0.34
N VAL A 340 14.60 28.50 0.23
CA VAL A 340 15.01 27.83 -1.01
C VAL A 340 13.92 27.89 -2.07
N VAL A 341 12.67 27.62 -1.69
CA VAL A 341 11.54 27.65 -2.64
C VAL A 341 10.89 29.02 -2.78
N SER A 342 11.47 30.06 -2.17
CA SER A 342 11.04 31.46 -2.25
C SER A 342 9.58 31.72 -1.84
N ILE A 343 9.11 31.04 -0.78
CA ILE A 343 7.78 31.28 -0.20
C ILE A 343 7.91 32.36 0.90
N SER A 344 7.24 33.51 0.70
CA SER A 344 7.28 34.68 1.60
C SER A 344 6.61 34.45 2.96
N ASP A 345 6.98 35.24 3.97
CA ASP A 345 6.66 35.02 5.40
C ASP A 345 5.18 34.82 5.77
N ASN A 346 4.23 35.54 5.16
CA ASN A 346 2.80 35.32 5.46
C ASN A 346 2.27 34.00 4.86
N ALA A 347 2.80 33.61 3.69
CA ALA A 347 2.47 32.35 3.04
C ALA A 347 3.24 31.17 3.67
N SER A 348 4.43 31.42 4.21
CA SER A 348 5.18 30.45 4.99
C SER A 348 4.42 30.13 6.28
N GLN A 349 3.97 31.13 7.05
CA GLN A 349 3.10 30.95 8.24
C GLN A 349 1.87 30.07 7.99
N ALA A 350 1.27 30.14 6.80
CA ALA A 350 0.15 29.30 6.41
C ALA A 350 0.51 27.82 6.14
N LEU A 351 1.76 27.50 5.78
CA LEU A 351 2.23 26.11 5.74
C LEU A 351 2.27 25.49 7.14
N TRP A 352 2.75 26.23 8.14
CA TRP A 352 3.02 25.71 9.49
C TRP A 352 1.78 25.36 10.31
N ASN A 353 0.63 25.98 10.04
CA ASN A 353 -0.63 25.70 10.75
C ASN A 353 -1.48 24.62 10.08
N GLN A 354 -0.96 23.96 9.05
CA GLN A 354 -1.68 22.94 8.30
C GLN A 354 -1.08 21.56 8.53
N THR A 355 -1.89 20.53 8.35
CA THR A 355 -1.36 19.19 8.15
C THR A 355 -0.71 19.09 6.76
N THR A 356 0.28 18.21 6.65
CA THR A 356 0.88 17.74 5.39
C THR A 356 -0.20 17.12 4.50
N TYR A 357 0.16 16.80 3.25
CA TYR A 357 -0.79 16.26 2.30
C TYR A 357 -0.53 14.79 2.00
N GLU A 358 -1.62 14.05 1.80
CA GLU A 358 -1.60 12.69 1.29
C GLU A 358 -1.50 12.73 -0.23
N SER A 359 -0.54 12.00 -0.80
CA SER A 359 -0.33 11.89 -2.25
C SER A 359 -0.82 10.56 -2.83
N GLY A 360 -1.39 9.69 -2.00
CA GLY A 360 -2.10 8.50 -2.43
C GLY A 360 -3.30 8.79 -3.32
N GLN A 361 -3.81 10.02 -3.30
CA GLN A 361 -4.83 10.51 -4.23
C GLN A 361 -4.64 11.99 -4.52
N ILE A 362 -4.59 12.35 -5.81
CA ILE A 362 -4.43 13.73 -6.27
C ILE A 362 -5.34 13.96 -7.48
N VAL A 363 -6.15 15.02 -7.49
CA VAL A 363 -6.84 15.45 -8.72
C VAL A 363 -6.11 16.65 -9.30
N TRP A 364 -5.76 16.59 -10.59
CA TRP A 364 -4.92 17.59 -11.21
C TRP A 364 -5.38 17.95 -12.62
N ASN A 365 -5.36 19.24 -12.95
CA ASN A 365 -5.57 19.74 -14.30
C ASN A 365 -4.22 20.17 -14.91
N LYS A 366 -3.68 19.36 -15.82
CA LYS A 366 -2.38 19.64 -16.46
C LYS A 366 -2.40 20.95 -17.23
N ARG A 367 -3.51 21.30 -17.88
CA ARG A 367 -3.58 22.52 -18.70
C ARG A 367 -3.40 23.79 -17.87
N THR A 368 -4.00 23.84 -16.68
CA THR A 368 -3.96 25.04 -15.82
C THR A 368 -2.79 25.03 -14.82
N HIS A 369 -2.26 23.84 -14.50
CA HIS A 369 -1.21 23.61 -13.49
C HIS A 369 0.00 22.88 -14.07
N TRP A 370 0.33 23.13 -15.33
CA TRP A 370 1.47 22.49 -16.01
C TRP A 370 2.79 22.84 -15.34
N ASP A 371 3.01 24.13 -15.12
CA ASP A 371 4.16 24.70 -14.43
C ASP A 371 4.36 24.12 -13.03
N ALA A 372 3.29 24.00 -12.24
CA ALA A 372 3.35 23.36 -10.92
C ALA A 372 3.70 21.87 -11.02
N LEU A 373 3.19 21.14 -12.04
CA LEU A 373 3.51 19.72 -12.22
C LEU A 373 4.98 19.52 -12.62
N LEU A 374 5.51 20.41 -13.47
CA LEU A 374 6.94 20.43 -13.81
C LEU A 374 7.81 20.76 -12.59
N LEU A 375 7.38 21.69 -11.74
CA LEU A 375 8.08 22.01 -10.51
C LEU A 375 8.03 20.87 -9.47
N ALA A 376 6.88 20.19 -9.34
CA ALA A 376 6.82 18.96 -8.56
C ALA A 376 7.76 17.88 -9.13
N THR A 377 7.89 17.80 -10.47
CA THR A 377 8.85 16.88 -11.12
C THR A 377 10.29 17.22 -10.72
N TYR A 378 10.65 18.51 -10.67
CA TYR A 378 11.98 18.95 -10.22
C TYR A 378 12.26 18.56 -8.76
N TYR A 379 11.29 18.71 -7.86
CA TYR A 379 11.45 18.29 -6.48
C TYR A 379 11.60 16.78 -6.32
N ASN A 380 10.88 15.97 -7.10
CA ASN A 380 11.00 14.52 -7.06
C ASN A 380 12.28 14.02 -7.74
N TYR A 381 12.72 14.68 -8.83
CA TYR A 381 13.97 14.36 -9.51
C TYR A 381 15.19 14.56 -8.60
N HIS A 382 15.19 15.64 -7.82
CA HIS A 382 16.19 15.94 -6.79
C HIS A 382 15.72 15.51 -5.38
N GLY A 383 14.75 14.61 -5.31
CA GLY A 383 14.06 14.23 -4.07
C GLY A 383 14.97 13.48 -3.10
N PRO A 384 15.48 12.31 -3.49
CA PRO A 384 16.28 11.45 -2.61
C PRO A 384 17.51 12.13 -2.01
N ASP A 385 18.16 12.99 -2.79
CA ASP A 385 19.41 13.61 -2.37
C ASP A 385 19.19 14.96 -1.67
N LEU A 386 18.02 15.60 -1.79
CA LEU A 386 17.84 16.97 -1.30
C LEU A 386 16.42 17.26 -0.82
N TYR A 387 15.44 17.29 -1.72
CA TYR A 387 14.13 17.86 -1.40
C TYR A 387 13.34 17.03 -0.39
N TYR A 388 13.42 15.69 -0.42
CA TYR A 388 12.70 14.87 0.55
C TYR A 388 13.19 15.12 1.98
N THR A 389 14.51 15.29 2.13
CA THR A 389 15.11 15.63 3.42
C THR A 389 14.82 17.08 3.82
N LEU A 390 14.65 18.03 2.90
CA LEU A 390 14.21 19.39 3.24
C LEU A 390 12.73 19.44 3.66
N LEU A 391 11.90 18.61 3.02
CA LEU A 391 10.45 18.56 3.23
C LEU A 391 10.04 17.85 4.52
N ASN A 392 10.77 16.82 4.95
CA ASN A 392 10.36 15.99 6.08
C ASN A 392 11.51 15.57 7.01
N PHE A 393 11.20 15.32 8.29
CA PHE A 393 12.15 14.80 9.29
C PHE A 393 12.22 13.26 9.37
N GLY A 394 11.53 12.53 8.49
CA GLY A 394 11.52 11.06 8.48
C GLY A 394 10.47 10.42 9.41
N CYS A 395 9.67 11.22 10.13
CA CYS A 395 8.54 10.71 10.92
C CYS A 395 7.30 10.43 10.07
N ALA A 396 6.99 11.35 9.15
CA ALA A 396 5.69 11.44 8.51
C ALA A 396 5.73 11.07 7.02
N GLY A 397 6.73 10.29 6.60
CA GLY A 397 6.91 9.90 5.20
C GLY A 397 7.96 10.76 4.51
N TRP A 398 9.17 10.22 4.41
CA TRP A 398 10.22 10.74 3.54
C TRP A 398 9.91 10.32 2.10
N GLY A 399 9.59 11.29 1.24
CA GLY A 399 9.17 11.02 -0.13
C GLY A 399 8.46 12.16 -0.84
N ASP A 400 7.67 11.78 -1.84
CA ASP A 400 7.02 12.62 -2.86
C ASP A 400 5.87 13.47 -2.32
N LYS A 401 5.28 13.12 -1.18
CA LYS A 401 3.94 13.60 -0.79
C LYS A 401 3.78 15.12 -0.77
N ASP A 402 4.72 15.84 -0.17
CA ASP A 402 4.65 17.28 0.01
C ASP A 402 5.25 18.05 -1.19
N THR A 403 5.81 17.34 -2.17
CA THR A 403 6.36 17.99 -3.38
C THR A 403 5.28 18.70 -4.19
N PHE A 404 4.08 18.12 -4.28
CA PHE A 404 2.95 18.69 -5.02
C PHE A 404 2.39 19.99 -4.41
N PRO A 405 1.99 20.03 -3.12
CA PRO A 405 1.51 21.28 -2.51
C PRO A 405 2.61 22.34 -2.42
N VAL A 406 3.87 21.97 -2.19
CA VAL A 406 4.99 22.93 -2.19
C VAL A 406 5.21 23.53 -3.57
N ALA A 407 5.05 22.75 -4.65
CA ALA A 407 5.15 23.27 -6.01
C ALA A 407 4.07 24.31 -6.30
N LEU A 408 2.81 24.01 -5.94
CA LEU A 408 1.69 24.94 -6.10
C LEU A 408 1.93 26.25 -5.34
N ARG A 409 2.39 26.17 -4.09
CA ARG A 409 2.66 27.34 -3.25
C ARG A 409 3.85 28.16 -3.77
N ALA A 410 4.93 27.52 -4.20
CA ALA A 410 6.13 28.20 -4.69
C ALA A 410 5.87 29.08 -5.92
N ILE A 411 4.91 28.72 -6.77
CA ILE A 411 4.52 29.52 -7.94
C ILE A 411 3.12 30.15 -7.81
N ASN A 412 2.59 30.24 -6.59
CA ASN A 412 1.32 30.88 -6.25
C ASN A 412 0.12 30.40 -7.11
N LYS A 413 -0.02 29.09 -7.29
CA LYS A 413 -1.14 28.47 -7.98
C LYS A 413 -2.28 28.14 -7.01
N PRO A 414 -3.54 28.38 -7.40
CA PRO A 414 -4.69 28.02 -6.58
C PRO A 414 -4.86 26.50 -6.53
N PHE A 415 -5.23 25.98 -5.36
CA PHE A 415 -5.63 24.58 -5.20
C PHE A 415 -6.65 24.48 -4.06
N SER A 416 -7.44 23.42 -4.09
CA SER A 416 -8.40 23.13 -3.02
C SER A 416 -7.90 21.96 -2.17
N THR A 417 -8.17 22.06 -0.87
CA THR A 417 -7.91 21.00 0.11
C THR A 417 -9.24 20.50 0.65
N VAL A 418 -9.41 19.19 0.70
CA VAL A 418 -10.54 18.59 1.43
C VAL A 418 -10.42 18.93 2.91
N GLN A 419 -11.43 19.62 3.44
CA GLN A 419 -11.39 20.19 4.79
C GLN A 419 -11.57 19.14 5.88
N ALA A 420 -12.35 18.09 5.60
CA ALA A 420 -12.55 17.01 6.53
C ALA A 420 -11.25 16.21 6.74
N GLN A 421 -10.81 16.13 7.99
CA GLN A 421 -9.62 15.38 8.38
C GLN A 421 -9.81 13.87 8.11
N PRO A 422 -8.72 13.12 7.85
CA PRO A 422 -8.78 11.68 7.72
C PRO A 422 -9.32 10.99 8.98
N ARG A 423 -9.77 9.74 8.82
CA ARG A 423 -10.16 8.86 9.94
C ARG A 423 -9.37 7.57 9.88
N ASP A 424 -8.97 7.10 11.05
CA ASP A 424 -8.29 5.82 11.18
C ASP A 424 -9.24 4.69 10.82
N VAL A 425 -8.76 3.79 9.97
CA VAL A 425 -9.45 2.54 9.70
C VAL A 425 -8.86 1.51 10.64
N TRP A 426 -9.71 0.99 11.51
CA TRP A 426 -9.35 -0.10 12.40
C TRP A 426 -9.76 -1.42 11.79
N VAL A 427 -9.01 -2.45 12.19
CA VAL A 427 -9.57 -3.79 12.07
C VAL A 427 -10.55 -4.01 13.21
N ASN A 428 -11.67 -4.65 12.91
CA ASN A 428 -12.79 -4.85 13.83
C ASN A 428 -12.35 -5.33 15.22
N GLY A 429 -12.77 -4.62 16.27
CA GLY A 429 -12.47 -4.97 17.66
C GLY A 429 -11.07 -4.56 18.13
N GLN A 430 -10.35 -3.76 17.34
CA GLN A 430 -8.99 -3.30 17.63
C GLN A 430 -8.81 -1.80 17.42
N VAL A 431 -9.48 -1.01 18.27
CA VAL A 431 -9.33 0.44 18.32
C VAL A 431 -8.07 0.79 19.13
N GLY A 432 -7.08 1.49 18.57
CA GLY A 432 -5.84 1.84 19.31
C GLY A 432 -4.58 2.04 18.44
N ASP A 433 -3.45 1.39 18.75
CA ASP A 433 -2.16 1.69 18.10
C ASP A 433 -1.99 1.09 16.68
N ARG A 434 -2.99 0.39 16.12
CA ARG A 434 -2.85 -0.44 14.91
C ARG A 434 -3.86 -0.13 13.82
N ARG A 435 -3.50 0.86 12.99
CA ARG A 435 -4.29 1.34 11.86
C ARG A 435 -4.16 0.39 10.66
N ALA A 436 -5.27 -0.10 10.14
CA ALA A 436 -5.33 -0.89 8.90
C ALA A 436 -5.24 0.00 7.64
N GLY A 437 -5.49 1.29 7.81
CA GLY A 437 -5.46 2.28 6.76
C GLY A 437 -6.09 3.59 7.22
N MET A 438 -6.45 4.41 6.24
CA MET A 438 -6.95 5.75 6.41
C MET A 438 -8.18 5.95 5.52
N LEU A 439 -9.28 6.43 6.09
CA LEU A 439 -10.41 6.97 5.33
C LEU A 439 -10.15 8.42 4.98
N GLN A 440 -10.25 8.72 3.71
CA GLN A 440 -10.13 10.06 3.16
C GLN A 440 -11.48 10.51 2.63
N MET A 441 -11.93 11.68 3.06
CA MET A 441 -13.32 12.12 2.92
C MET A 441 -13.59 12.75 1.57
N ASP A 442 -14.87 12.82 1.20
CA ASP A 442 -15.29 13.54 0.01
C ASP A 442 -15.07 15.07 0.17
N PRO A 443 -14.91 15.83 -0.94
CA PRO A 443 -14.73 17.28 -0.88
C PRO A 443 -15.98 18.05 -0.42
N GLY A 444 -17.15 17.40 -0.31
CA GLY A 444 -18.39 18.02 0.18
C GLY A 444 -18.58 17.92 1.70
N SER A 445 -17.71 17.17 2.38
CA SER A 445 -17.71 16.93 3.81
C SER A 445 -17.05 18.09 4.56
N GLY A 446 -17.74 18.65 5.57
CA GLY A 446 -17.19 19.72 6.42
C GLY A 446 -18.11 20.95 6.61
N ASP A 447 -19.06 21.18 5.71
CA ASP A 447 -19.99 22.34 5.77
C ASP A 447 -21.29 22.01 6.53
N GLY A 448 -21.18 21.34 7.69
CA GLY A 448 -22.34 20.85 8.46
C GLY A 448 -23.01 19.61 7.87
N LYS A 449 -22.45 19.02 6.79
CA LYS A 449 -22.84 17.72 6.23
C LYS A 449 -22.07 16.59 6.90
N LEU A 450 -22.71 15.41 6.98
CA LEU A 450 -22.07 14.19 7.49
C LEU A 450 -20.86 13.83 6.62
N ALA A 451 -19.72 13.57 7.26
CA ALA A 451 -18.51 13.19 6.56
C ALA A 451 -18.68 11.83 5.89
N THR A 452 -18.46 11.76 4.58
CA THR A 452 -18.56 10.53 3.81
C THR A 452 -17.19 10.18 3.22
N ALA A 453 -16.75 8.94 3.43
CA ALA A 453 -15.49 8.43 2.92
C ALA A 453 -15.54 8.30 1.39
N PHE A 454 -14.50 8.79 0.74
CA PHE A 454 -14.30 8.66 -0.70
C PHE A 454 -13.24 7.61 -1.01
N PHE A 455 -12.19 7.56 -0.20
CA PHE A 455 -11.05 6.67 -0.38
C PHE A 455 -10.74 5.90 0.90
N LEU A 456 -10.30 4.65 0.73
CA LEU A 456 -9.70 3.80 1.76
C LEU A 456 -8.25 3.52 1.34
N HIS A 457 -7.31 4.22 1.96
CA HIS A 457 -5.88 4.09 1.66
C HIS A 457 -5.22 3.15 2.69
N ALA A 458 -4.64 2.03 2.24
CA ALA A 458 -3.95 1.08 3.10
C ALA A 458 -2.54 1.58 3.50
N THR A 459 -2.46 2.69 4.23
CA THR A 459 -1.22 3.42 4.51
C THR A 459 -0.26 2.68 5.43
N THR A 460 -0.70 2.32 6.65
CA THR A 460 0.15 1.80 7.73
C THR A 460 0.45 0.30 7.60
N ILE A 461 -0.53 -0.50 7.18
CA ILE A 461 -0.37 -1.92 6.91
C ILE A 461 -0.80 -2.15 5.47
N LYS A 462 0.13 -2.57 4.61
CA LYS A 462 -0.20 -3.00 3.24
C LYS A 462 -0.89 -4.36 3.30
N TRP A 463 -2.01 -4.47 2.61
CA TRP A 463 -2.79 -5.70 2.54
C TRP A 463 -3.51 -5.87 1.20
N SER A 464 -3.68 -7.12 0.79
CA SER A 464 -4.29 -7.55 -0.46
C SER A 464 -5.11 -8.83 -0.25
N HIS A 465 -5.70 -9.37 -1.32
CA HIS A 465 -6.27 -10.71 -1.32
C HIS A 465 -5.33 -11.77 -0.72
N ARG A 466 -4.00 -11.69 -0.88
CA ARG A 466 -3.12 -12.73 -0.33
C ARG A 466 -3.08 -12.68 1.18
N GLU A 467 -3.02 -11.50 1.79
CA GLU A 467 -3.10 -11.38 3.24
C GLU A 467 -4.40 -12.01 3.77
N PHE A 468 -5.54 -11.75 3.12
CA PHE A 468 -6.85 -12.15 3.63
C PHE A 468 -7.31 -13.55 3.25
N VAL A 469 -6.96 -14.05 2.06
CA VAL A 469 -7.52 -15.29 1.50
C VAL A 469 -6.48 -16.33 1.09
N CYS A 470 -5.18 -16.03 1.15
CA CYS A 470 -4.15 -17.05 0.89
C CYS A 470 -4.04 -18.05 2.06
N ASP A 471 -3.83 -19.31 1.71
CA ASP A 471 -3.55 -20.40 2.66
C ASP A 471 -2.46 -21.31 2.04
N GLY A 472 -1.19 -20.96 2.28
CA GLY A 472 -0.02 -21.66 1.76
C GLY A 472 0.18 -21.54 0.23
N CYS A 473 -0.04 -20.35 -0.34
CA CYS A 473 0.18 -20.12 -1.77
C CYS A 473 1.67 -20.04 -2.10
N LEU A 474 2.05 -20.34 -3.33
CA LEU A 474 3.42 -20.14 -3.79
C LEU A 474 3.79 -18.64 -3.82
N PRO A 475 5.07 -18.29 -3.61
CA PRO A 475 5.56 -16.92 -3.74
C PRO A 475 5.41 -16.50 -5.20
N ILE A 476 5.05 -15.23 -5.39
CA ILE A 476 4.70 -14.67 -6.69
C ILE A 476 5.84 -13.85 -7.31
N TRP A 477 6.69 -13.29 -6.47
CA TRP A 477 7.89 -12.54 -6.82
C TRP A 477 9.10 -13.22 -6.18
N HIS A 478 10.30 -12.94 -6.67
CA HIS A 478 11.54 -13.50 -6.15
C HIS A 478 11.76 -13.12 -4.68
N THR A 479 11.12 -13.84 -3.76
CA THR A 479 11.62 -14.00 -2.40
C THR A 479 12.98 -14.69 -2.49
N GLY A 480 13.89 -14.41 -1.56
CA GLY A 480 15.24 -15.03 -1.54
C GLY A 480 15.23 -16.57 -1.59
N SER A 481 14.08 -17.18 -1.32
CA SER A 481 13.77 -18.58 -1.62
C SER A 481 12.71 -18.70 -2.73
N LEU A 482 13.04 -19.42 -3.80
CA LEU A 482 12.12 -19.79 -4.89
C LEU A 482 11.14 -20.92 -4.50
N SER A 483 11.31 -21.51 -3.31
CA SER A 483 10.57 -22.70 -2.87
C SER A 483 9.69 -22.47 -1.65
N ASP A 484 9.88 -21.37 -0.92
CA ASP A 484 9.14 -21.14 0.31
C ASP A 484 7.77 -20.60 -0.02
N ALA A 485 6.72 -21.33 0.38
CA ALA A 485 5.36 -20.84 0.25
C ALA A 485 5.24 -19.47 0.92
N PHE A 486 4.49 -18.57 0.30
CA PHE A 486 4.05 -17.37 0.97
C PHE A 486 3.10 -17.78 2.08
N THR A 487 3.50 -17.46 3.30
CA THR A 487 2.66 -17.56 4.49
C THR A 487 2.14 -16.17 4.75
N SER A 488 0.83 -15.96 4.63
CA SER A 488 0.23 -14.69 5.04
C SER A 488 0.59 -14.41 6.50
N ARG A 489 0.86 -13.13 6.85
CA ARG A 489 1.00 -12.72 8.26
C ARG A 489 -0.25 -13.06 9.08
N TRP A 490 -1.39 -13.28 8.44
CA TRP A 490 -2.65 -13.68 9.07
C TRP A 490 -2.93 -15.19 8.99
N GLU A 491 -2.03 -16.01 8.43
CA GLU A 491 -2.11 -17.48 8.52
C GLU A 491 -1.61 -17.98 9.88
N ASP A 492 -0.76 -17.22 10.57
CA ASP A 492 -0.35 -17.51 11.93
C ASP A 492 -1.57 -17.46 12.87
N ALA A 493 -1.81 -18.54 13.62
CA ALA A 493 -2.93 -18.63 14.54
C ALA A 493 -2.83 -17.63 15.70
N ASP A 494 -1.62 -17.17 15.99
CA ASP A 494 -1.34 -16.14 16.99
C ASP A 494 -1.40 -14.72 16.40
N ALA A 495 -1.56 -14.59 15.06
CA ALA A 495 -1.74 -13.30 14.44
C ALA A 495 -3.11 -12.71 14.74
N GLU A 496 -3.08 -11.40 14.89
CA GLU A 496 -4.14 -10.63 15.52
C GLU A 496 -5.49 -10.70 14.79
N LEU A 497 -5.48 -10.83 13.46
CA LEU A 497 -6.69 -10.92 12.64
C LEU A 497 -7.07 -12.36 12.28
N HIS A 498 -6.22 -13.34 12.58
CA HIS A 498 -6.41 -14.72 12.15
C HIS A 498 -7.79 -15.25 12.59
N ALA A 499 -8.13 -15.08 13.86
CA ALA A 499 -9.40 -15.54 14.40
C ALA A 499 -10.60 -14.82 13.76
N GLN A 500 -10.48 -13.52 13.47
CA GLN A 500 -11.57 -12.72 12.90
C GLN A 500 -11.83 -13.08 11.43
N LEU A 501 -10.76 -13.22 10.65
CA LEU A 501 -10.83 -13.66 9.26
C LEU A 501 -11.40 -15.08 9.14
N ARG A 502 -11.09 -15.95 10.09
CA ARG A 502 -11.65 -17.32 10.15
C ARG A 502 -13.06 -17.39 10.73
N ALA A 503 -13.46 -16.42 11.55
CA ALA A 503 -14.81 -16.32 12.12
C ALA A 503 -15.81 -15.58 11.20
N ASN A 504 -15.38 -15.19 10.00
CA ASN A 504 -16.16 -14.41 9.04
C ASN A 504 -16.66 -13.06 9.61
N LEU A 505 -15.82 -12.41 10.43
CA LEU A 505 -16.08 -11.08 10.95
C LEU A 505 -15.64 -10.00 9.96
N ARG A 506 -16.25 -8.81 10.05
CA ARG A 506 -15.88 -7.64 9.25
C ARG A 506 -14.39 -7.29 9.38
N VAL A 507 -13.79 -6.84 8.28
CA VAL A 507 -12.45 -6.26 8.19
C VAL A 507 -12.48 -4.86 8.76
N LEU A 508 -13.52 -4.08 8.45
CA LEU A 508 -13.66 -2.72 8.96
C LEU A 508 -14.40 -2.75 10.30
N ASP A 509 -13.92 -1.99 11.27
CA ASP A 509 -14.65 -1.80 12.51
C ASP A 509 -16.05 -1.20 12.26
N VAL A 510 -17.00 -1.55 13.13
CA VAL A 510 -18.40 -1.14 13.03
C VAL A 510 -18.55 0.37 13.08
N ASP A 511 -17.69 1.07 13.82
CA ASP A 511 -17.69 2.52 13.89
C ASP A 511 -17.36 3.19 12.55
N MET A 512 -16.58 2.55 11.68
CA MET A 512 -16.22 3.07 10.37
C MET A 512 -17.37 3.08 9.38
N LEU A 513 -18.39 2.26 9.61
CA LEU A 513 -19.59 2.23 8.78
C LEU A 513 -20.30 3.57 8.68
N GLN A 514 -20.22 4.40 9.73
CA GLN A 514 -20.89 5.71 9.73
C GLN A 514 -20.36 6.65 8.64
N TYR A 515 -19.14 6.40 8.15
CA TYR A 515 -18.51 7.17 7.07
C TYR A 515 -18.74 6.54 5.70
N MET A 516 -19.25 5.30 5.61
CA MET A 516 -19.39 4.62 4.33
C MET A 516 -20.51 5.25 3.49
N PRO A 517 -20.32 5.38 2.16
CA PRO A 517 -21.35 5.93 1.29
C PRO A 517 -22.64 5.09 1.39
N THR A 518 -23.80 5.74 1.36
CA THR A 518 -25.11 5.08 1.32
C THR A 518 -25.75 5.31 -0.06
N ILE A 519 -26.48 4.34 -0.60
CA ILE A 519 -27.33 4.58 -1.78
C ILE A 519 -28.67 5.10 -1.29
N ASP A 520 -29.04 6.28 -1.77
CA ASP A 520 -30.41 6.75 -1.69
C ASP A 520 -31.26 5.94 -2.68
N ALA A 521 -32.19 5.13 -2.18
CA ALA A 521 -33.05 4.23 -2.96
C ALA A 521 -33.88 4.96 -4.04
N SER A 522 -33.99 6.29 -3.95
CA SER A 522 -34.64 7.17 -4.93
C SER A 522 -33.93 7.23 -6.29
N SER A 523 -32.62 6.93 -6.34
CA SER A 523 -31.82 6.89 -7.58
C SER A 523 -32.04 5.60 -8.41
N LEU A 524 -32.74 4.61 -7.84
CA LEU A 524 -33.10 3.32 -8.46
C LEU A 524 -34.62 3.17 -8.59
N SER A 525 -35.35 4.26 -8.86
CA SER A 525 -36.79 4.17 -9.10
C SER A 525 -37.10 3.68 -10.53
N THR A 526 -37.35 2.38 -10.66
CA THR A 526 -38.49 1.94 -11.49
C THR A 526 -39.76 2.13 -10.67
N PRO A 527 -40.86 2.63 -11.27
CA PRO A 527 -42.05 3.00 -10.52
C PRO A 527 -42.85 1.76 -10.17
N ASP A 528 -42.64 1.21 -8.98
CA ASP A 528 -43.66 0.41 -8.31
C ASP A 528 -43.60 0.64 -6.79
N ASN A 529 -44.76 1.04 -6.26
CA ASN A 529 -44.96 1.57 -4.91
C ASN A 529 -44.91 0.48 -3.82
N ASN A 530 -44.57 0.96 -2.62
CA ASN A 530 -44.68 0.31 -1.31
C ASN A 530 -43.54 -0.63 -0.89
N SER A 531 -42.40 -0.03 -0.55
CA SER A 531 -41.67 -0.45 0.66
C SER A 531 -41.03 0.77 1.32
N SER A 532 -41.07 0.82 2.65
CA SER A 532 -40.28 1.76 3.44
C SER A 532 -38.80 1.40 3.27
N ALA A 533 -38.17 1.99 2.25
CA ALA A 533 -36.78 1.75 1.92
C ALA A 533 -35.88 2.40 2.98
N VAL A 534 -35.47 1.59 3.97
CA VAL A 534 -34.22 1.84 4.69
C VAL A 534 -33.13 1.76 3.63
N GLY A 535 -32.46 2.87 3.33
CA GLY A 535 -31.37 2.90 2.36
C GLY A 535 -30.36 1.80 2.71
N THR A 536 -30.19 0.82 1.83
CA THR A 536 -29.21 -0.25 2.03
C THR A 536 -27.84 0.40 1.93
N GLN A 537 -27.14 0.43 3.06
CA GLN A 537 -25.76 0.86 3.16
C GLN A 537 -24.96 0.14 2.07
N LEU A 538 -24.24 0.89 1.23
CA LEU A 538 -23.30 0.23 0.34
C LEU A 538 -22.26 -0.41 1.23
N ASP A 539 -22.25 -1.74 1.22
CA ASP A 539 -21.19 -2.45 1.89
C ASP A 539 -19.92 -2.31 1.04
N ALA A 540 -19.20 -1.21 1.28
CA ALA A 540 -17.86 -0.98 0.74
C ALA A 540 -16.96 -2.18 1.00
N GLU A 541 -17.14 -2.85 2.14
CA GLU A 541 -16.43 -4.08 2.46
C GLU A 541 -16.82 -5.22 1.54
N ALA A 542 -18.12 -5.40 1.22
CA ALA A 542 -18.55 -6.40 0.25
C ALA A 542 -17.91 -6.19 -1.13
N ARG A 543 -17.72 -4.93 -1.57
CA ARG A 543 -17.00 -4.62 -2.83
C ARG A 543 -15.53 -5.01 -2.75
N ILE A 544 -14.88 -4.75 -1.62
CA ILE A 544 -13.49 -5.16 -1.35
C ILE A 544 -13.38 -6.69 -1.40
N TRP A 545 -14.29 -7.41 -0.73
CA TRP A 545 -14.34 -8.87 -0.76
C TRP A 545 -14.58 -9.44 -2.17
N ARG A 546 -15.48 -8.84 -2.95
CA ARG A 546 -15.68 -9.23 -4.35
C ARG A 546 -14.44 -8.98 -5.21
N ALA A 547 -13.74 -7.88 -4.99
CA ALA A 547 -12.47 -7.61 -5.67
C ALA A 547 -11.39 -8.66 -5.31
N MET A 548 -11.31 -9.06 -4.03
CA MET A 548 -10.41 -10.12 -3.58
C MET A 548 -10.77 -11.49 -4.15
N GLU A 549 -12.06 -11.87 -4.18
CA GLU A 549 -12.53 -13.10 -4.84
C GLU A 549 -12.14 -13.10 -6.32
N HIS A 550 -12.39 -11.99 -7.02
CA HIS A 550 -12.06 -11.89 -8.43
C HIS A 550 -10.56 -12.10 -8.68
N ALA A 551 -9.70 -11.46 -7.88
CA ALA A 551 -8.25 -11.67 -7.97
C ALA A 551 -7.89 -13.15 -7.74
N ALA A 552 -8.42 -13.75 -6.66
CA ALA A 552 -8.10 -15.12 -6.27
C ALA A 552 -8.67 -16.22 -7.20
N CYS A 553 -9.81 -15.96 -7.86
CA CYS A 553 -10.55 -16.97 -8.63
C CYS A 553 -10.46 -16.78 -10.15
N ARG A 554 -10.36 -15.54 -10.63
CA ARG A 554 -10.61 -15.20 -12.05
C ARG A 554 -9.40 -14.57 -12.71
N SER A 555 -8.58 -13.83 -11.97
CA SER A 555 -7.38 -13.23 -12.54
C SER A 555 -6.39 -14.27 -13.03
N ARG A 556 -5.93 -14.16 -14.27
CA ARG A 556 -4.89 -15.04 -14.82
C ARG A 556 -3.58 -14.89 -14.05
N ALA A 557 -3.32 -13.69 -13.57
CA ALA A 557 -2.11 -13.39 -12.83
C ALA A 557 -2.17 -13.82 -11.37
N TRP A 558 -3.34 -13.77 -10.73
CA TRP A 558 -3.46 -13.96 -9.28
C TRP A 558 -4.23 -15.20 -8.84
N ARG A 559 -4.85 -15.94 -9.78
CA ARG A 559 -5.66 -17.11 -9.44
C ARG A 559 -4.88 -18.20 -8.72
N HIS A 560 -5.48 -18.73 -7.66
CA HIS A 560 -4.98 -19.89 -6.94
C HIS A 560 -6.16 -20.68 -6.36
N SER A 561 -6.21 -22.00 -6.59
CA SER A 561 -7.42 -22.81 -6.34
C SER A 561 -7.87 -22.80 -4.88
N ARG A 562 -6.94 -22.98 -3.95
CA ARG A 562 -7.23 -22.97 -2.50
C ARG A 562 -7.64 -21.58 -2.02
N THR A 563 -6.98 -20.55 -2.53
CA THR A 563 -7.29 -19.14 -2.23
C THR A 563 -8.68 -18.76 -2.74
N CYS A 564 -9.03 -19.23 -3.93
CA CYS A 564 -10.36 -19.06 -4.49
C CYS A 564 -11.45 -19.74 -3.64
N GLU A 565 -11.18 -20.96 -3.15
CA GLU A 565 -12.11 -21.66 -2.26
C GLU A 565 -12.35 -20.88 -0.96
N VAL A 566 -11.30 -20.35 -0.34
CA VAL A 566 -11.40 -19.50 0.86
C VAL A 566 -12.18 -18.23 0.55
N ALA A 567 -11.83 -17.52 -0.52
CA ALA A 567 -12.48 -16.27 -0.91
C ALA A 567 -13.99 -16.44 -1.16
N ARG A 568 -14.42 -17.52 -1.83
CA ARG A 568 -15.83 -17.81 -2.08
C ARG A 568 -16.62 -18.09 -0.81
N ARG A 569 -16.04 -18.83 0.14
CA ARG A 569 -16.68 -19.06 1.45
C ARG A 569 -16.90 -17.73 2.18
N SER A 570 -15.85 -16.91 2.25
CA SER A 570 -15.92 -15.59 2.90
C SER A 570 -16.93 -14.66 2.23
N GLU A 571 -17.04 -14.63 0.90
CA GLU A 571 -18.05 -13.80 0.22
C GLU A 571 -19.48 -14.30 0.47
N CYS A 572 -19.71 -15.61 0.36
CA CYS A 572 -21.05 -16.18 0.45
C CYS A 572 -21.59 -16.19 1.89
N ASP A 573 -20.74 -16.30 2.92
CA ASP A 573 -21.16 -16.22 4.32
C ASP A 573 -21.48 -14.78 4.78
N ARG A 574 -21.20 -13.75 3.95
CA ARG A 574 -21.42 -12.32 4.27
C ARG A 574 -22.66 -11.70 3.63
N LYS A 575 -23.32 -12.42 2.71
CA LYS A 575 -24.64 -12.08 2.18
C LYS A 575 -25.72 -12.65 3.07
#